data_AF-A0A519S984-F1
#
_entry.id   AF-A0A519S984-F1
#
_cell.length_a   1.000
_cell.length_b   1.000
_cell.length_c   1.000
_cell.angle_alpha   90.00
_cell.angle_beta   90.00
_cell.angle_gamma   90.00
#
_symmetry.space_group_name_H-M   'P 1'
#
loop_
_entity.id
_entity.type
_entity.pdbx_description
1 polymer ?
#
loop_
_entity_poly.entity_id
_entity_poly.type
_entity_poly.pdbx_seq_one_letter_code
_entity_poly.pdbx_strand_id
1 'polypeptide(L)'
;MEELNDDELQELLSNGLTSGNKSLNEKEAGDLSAYQDLFKALETEPFAGLPLSFASNVRRKLQERLNRKSDIRFNIMAISIFVLSLLLGYGLLKLINQTTADLILNVVLEFKWILLSVICLFFCLLAIEQRLVKREY
;
A
#
# COMPACT_ATOMS: atom_id res chain seq x y z
N MET A 1 9.79 45.03 -10.79
CA MET A 1 11.06 44.37 -10.41
C MET A 1 10.90 42.92 -10.82
N GLU A 2 11.94 42.34 -11.41
CA GLU A 2 11.93 40.95 -11.87
C GLU A 2 12.11 40.05 -10.63
N GLU A 3 11.17 39.13 -10.41
CA GLU A 3 11.24 38.17 -9.30
C GLU A 3 12.40 37.20 -9.57
N LEU A 4 13.26 36.99 -8.58
CA LEU A 4 14.35 36.02 -8.65
C LEU A 4 13.79 34.58 -8.66
N ASN A 5 14.33 33.74 -9.54
CA ASN A 5 14.00 32.31 -9.59
C ASN A 5 14.79 31.52 -8.53
N ASP A 6 14.28 30.34 -8.14
CA ASP A 6 14.86 29.48 -7.08
C ASP A 6 16.34 29.14 -7.34
N ASP A 7 16.70 28.90 -8.60
CA ASP A 7 18.07 28.60 -9.03
C ASP A 7 19.03 29.79 -8.76
N GLU A 8 18.56 31.02 -8.96
CA GLU A 8 19.36 32.23 -8.76
C GLU A 8 19.57 32.53 -7.27
N LEU A 9 18.56 32.24 -6.44
CA LEU A 9 18.66 32.35 -4.97
C LEU A 9 19.68 31.36 -4.42
N GLN A 10 19.70 30.14 -4.96
CA GLN A 10 20.68 29.12 -4.57
C GLN A 10 22.10 29.49 -5.00
N GLU A 11 22.27 30.07 -6.20
CA GLU A 11 23.57 30.55 -6.69
C GLU A 11 24.13 31.68 -5.81
N LEU A 12 23.29 32.64 -5.42
CA LEU A 12 23.65 33.74 -4.51
C LEU A 12 24.15 33.23 -3.14
N LEU A 13 23.51 32.18 -2.63
CA LEU A 13 23.89 31.50 -1.39
C LEU A 13 25.24 30.78 -1.51
N SER A 14 25.45 30.03 -2.60
CA SER A 14 26.71 29.30 -2.84
C SER A 14 27.91 30.24 -3.04
N ASN A 15 27.68 31.44 -3.58
CA ASN A 15 28.71 32.44 -3.85
C ASN A 15 29.01 33.35 -2.65
N GLY A 16 28.36 33.14 -1.48
CA GLY A 16 28.61 33.90 -0.26
C GLY A 16 28.18 35.37 -0.30
N LEU A 17 27.37 35.76 -1.28
CA LEU A 17 26.90 37.13 -1.47
C LEU A 17 25.67 37.39 -0.57
N THR A 18 25.91 37.76 0.69
CA THR A 18 24.86 38.30 1.54
C THR A 18 24.39 39.66 1.01
N SER A 19 23.30 39.67 0.24
CA SER A 19 22.42 40.82 -0.09
C SER A 19 23.10 42.17 -0.40
N GLY A 20 24.34 42.18 -0.90
CA GLY A 20 25.13 43.42 -1.00
C GLY A 20 24.79 44.33 -2.19
N ASN A 21 24.12 43.81 -3.23
CA ASN A 21 23.95 44.56 -4.49
C ASN A 21 22.62 44.36 -5.24
N LYS A 22 21.67 43.60 -4.71
CA LYS A 22 20.35 43.39 -5.34
C LYS A 22 19.26 43.61 -4.28
N SER A 23 18.39 44.59 -4.51
CA SER A 23 17.27 44.92 -3.61
C SER A 23 16.26 43.78 -3.63
N LEU A 24 16.38 42.86 -2.66
CA LEU A 24 15.46 41.74 -2.49
C LEU A 24 14.09 42.23 -2.02
N ASN A 25 13.03 41.65 -2.58
CA ASN A 25 11.67 41.83 -2.09
C ASN A 25 11.47 41.06 -0.77
N GLU A 26 10.48 41.42 0.06
CA GLU A 26 10.22 40.78 1.37
C GLU A 26 10.05 39.25 1.25
N LYS A 27 9.45 38.79 0.16
CA LYS A 27 9.26 37.37 -0.13
C LYS A 27 10.59 36.65 -0.42
N GLU A 28 11.45 37.25 -1.24
CA GLU A 28 12.76 36.70 -1.62
C GLU A 28 13.73 36.66 -0.43
N ALA A 29 13.64 37.62 0.48
CA ALA A 29 14.38 37.62 1.74
C ALA A 29 13.92 36.48 2.67
N GLY A 30 12.61 36.19 2.70
CA GLY A 30 12.04 35.04 3.40
C GLY A 30 12.56 33.71 2.83
N ASP A 31 12.52 33.56 1.51
CA ASP A 31 12.96 32.34 0.85
C ASP A 31 14.48 32.11 1.02
N LEU A 32 15.30 33.16 0.90
CA LEU A 32 16.74 33.10 1.16
C LEU A 32 17.06 32.68 2.60
N SER A 33 16.28 33.15 3.58
CA SER A 33 16.44 32.75 4.98
C SER A 33 16.12 31.26 5.20
N ALA A 34 15.07 30.75 4.53
CA ALA A 34 14.70 29.34 4.59
C ALA A 34 15.78 28.44 3.98
N TYR A 35 16.39 28.85 2.87
CA TYR A 35 17.52 28.14 2.29
C TYR A 35 18.77 28.17 3.20
N GLN A 36 19.07 29.30 3.84
CA GLN A 36 20.17 29.37 4.83
C GLN A 36 19.96 28.40 6.00
N ASP A 37 18.74 28.32 6.52
CA ASP A 37 18.41 27.42 7.62
C ASP A 37 18.47 25.95 7.18
N LEU A 38 18.04 25.63 5.96
CA LEU A 38 18.17 24.30 5.37
C LEU A 38 19.64 23.88 5.22
N PHE A 39 20.51 24.75 4.70
CA PHE A 39 21.93 24.45 4.54
C PHE A 39 22.64 24.27 5.89
N LYS A 40 22.33 25.10 6.89
CA LYS A 40 22.83 24.89 8.26
C LYS A 40 22.38 23.56 8.87
N ALA A 41 21.13 23.16 8.61
CA ALA A 41 20.60 21.87 9.05
C ALA A 41 21.21 20.67 8.29
N LEU A 42 21.70 20.87 7.06
CA LEU A 42 22.38 19.85 6.26
C LEU A 42 23.88 19.74 6.56
N GLU A 43 24.54 20.84 6.94
CA GLU A 43 25.93 20.85 7.41
C GLU A 43 26.09 20.19 8.79
N THR A 44 25.01 20.10 9.57
CA THR A 44 25.03 19.42 10.86
C THR A 44 24.91 17.90 10.65
N GLU A 45 26.01 17.20 10.93
CA GLU A 45 26.03 15.74 10.91
C GLU A 45 24.96 15.21 11.89
N PRO A 46 24.08 14.29 11.47
CA PRO A 46 22.99 13.84 12.33
C PRO A 46 23.55 13.16 13.57
N PHE A 47 23.20 13.68 14.75
CA PHE A 47 23.68 13.22 16.06
C PHE A 47 23.46 11.71 16.31
N ALA A 48 22.47 11.12 15.63
CA ALA A 48 22.22 9.69 15.66
C ALA A 48 22.05 9.17 14.23
N GLY A 49 22.81 8.13 13.88
CA GLY A 49 22.60 7.35 12.67
C GLY A 49 21.22 6.66 12.67
N LEU A 50 20.88 6.03 11.54
CA LEU A 50 19.66 5.23 11.44
C LEU A 50 19.64 4.16 12.55
N PRO A 51 18.49 3.92 13.20
CA PRO A 51 18.41 2.90 14.23
C PRO A 51 18.80 1.53 13.66
N LEU A 52 19.40 0.67 14.49
CA LEU A 52 19.85 -0.68 14.08
C LEU A 52 18.75 -1.48 13.35
N SER A 53 17.48 -1.24 13.72
CA SER A 53 16.29 -1.86 13.15
C SER A 53 15.69 -1.15 11.93
N PHE A 54 16.32 -0.09 11.40
CA PHE A 54 15.78 0.68 10.28
C PHE A 54 15.67 -0.19 9.03
N ALA A 55 16.76 -0.86 8.64
CA ALA A 55 16.79 -1.71 7.45
C ALA A 55 15.78 -2.87 7.54
N SER A 56 15.66 -3.50 8.71
CA SER A 56 14.70 -4.58 8.93
C SER A 56 13.25 -4.09 8.88
N ASN A 57 12.96 -2.91 9.45
CA ASN A 57 11.63 -2.30 9.39
C ASN A 57 11.23 -1.88 7.95
N VAL A 58 12.15 -1.29 7.20
CA VAL A 58 11.93 -0.93 5.80
C VAL A 58 11.69 -2.18 4.95
N ARG A 59 12.54 -3.20 5.11
CA ARG A 59 12.39 -4.49 4.41
C ARG A 59 11.05 -5.15 4.75
N ARG A 60 10.66 -5.21 6.03
CA ARG A 60 9.38 -5.77 6.47
C ARG A 60 8.20 -5.06 5.81
N LYS A 61 8.15 -3.73 5.87
CA LYS A 61 7.07 -2.95 5.25
C LYS A 61 7.01 -3.12 3.73
N LEU A 62 8.16 -3.24 3.07
CA LEU A 62 8.23 -3.46 1.63
C LEU A 62 7.75 -4.86 1.25
N GLN A 63 8.21 -5.88 1.98
CA GLN A 63 7.80 -7.28 1.79
C GLN A 63 6.30 -7.46 2.02
N GLU A 64 5.73 -6.84 3.06
CA GLU A 64 4.29 -6.87 3.32
C GLU A 64 3.48 -6.27 2.17
N ARG A 65 3.92 -5.16 1.58
CA ARG A 65 3.25 -4.56 0.42
C ARG A 65 3.32 -5.45 -0.82
N LEU A 66 4.47 -6.09 -1.06
CA LEU A 66 4.66 -6.99 -2.19
C LEU A 66 3.84 -8.27 -2.04
N ASN A 67 3.89 -8.89 -0.85
CA ASN A 67 3.14 -10.11 -0.54
C ASN A 67 1.64 -9.86 -0.63
N ARG A 68 1.13 -8.74 -0.11
CA ARG A 68 -0.31 -8.43 -0.16
C ARG A 68 -0.87 -8.43 -1.58
N LYS A 69 -0.10 -7.98 -2.58
CA LYS A 69 -0.53 -7.99 -3.99
C LYS A 69 -0.48 -9.40 -4.59
N SER A 70 0.51 -10.21 -4.19
CA SER A 70 0.64 -11.60 -4.61
C SER A 70 -0.47 -12.48 -4.02
N ASP A 71 -0.73 -12.35 -2.72
CA ASP A 71 -1.70 -13.15 -1.99
C ASP A 71 -3.12 -12.93 -2.52
N ILE A 72 -3.48 -11.67 -2.83
CA ILE A 72 -4.78 -11.35 -3.44
C ILE A 72 -4.93 -12.02 -4.80
N ARG A 73 -3.89 -11.99 -5.65
CA ARG A 73 -3.93 -12.63 -6.97
C ARG A 73 -4.04 -14.15 -6.87
N PHE A 74 -3.30 -14.75 -5.96
CA PHE A 74 -3.37 -16.19 -5.69
C PHE A 74 -4.76 -16.59 -5.18
N ASN A 75 -5.32 -15.86 -4.22
CA ASN A 75 -6.66 -16.12 -3.70
C ASN A 75 -7.73 -15.97 -4.78
N ILE A 76 -7.65 -14.94 -5.63
CA ILE A 76 -8.57 -14.77 -6.76
C ILE A 76 -8.46 -15.94 -7.75
N MET A 77 -7.24 -16.40 -8.05
CA MET A 77 -7.02 -17.55 -8.93
C MET A 77 -7.56 -18.85 -8.32
N ALA A 78 -7.37 -19.06 -7.01
CA ALA A 78 -7.92 -20.23 -6.32
C ALA A 78 -9.47 -20.21 -6.36
N ILE A 79 -10.08 -19.05 -6.09
CA ILE A 79 -11.54 -18.87 -6.17
C ILE A 79 -12.03 -19.12 -7.60
N SER A 80 -11.32 -18.61 -8.62
CA SER A 80 -11.74 -18.78 -10.01
C SER A 80 -11.70 -20.25 -10.44
N ILE A 81 -10.65 -20.99 -10.07
CA ILE A 81 -10.55 -22.43 -10.33
C ILE A 81 -11.67 -23.20 -9.64
N PHE A 82 -11.97 -22.86 -8.39
CA PHE A 82 -13.05 -23.48 -7.63
C PHE A 82 -14.42 -23.26 -8.29
N VAL A 83 -14.74 -22.01 -8.66
CA VAL A 83 -16.00 -21.67 -9.35
C VAL A 83 -16.07 -22.36 -10.72
N LEU A 84 -14.97 -22.39 -11.48
CA LEU A 84 -14.91 -23.07 -12.77
C LEU A 84 -15.22 -24.56 -12.63
N SER A 85 -14.66 -25.20 -11.61
CA SER A 85 -14.87 -26.63 -11.31
C SER A 85 -16.32 -26.92 -10.95
N LEU A 86 -16.95 -26.06 -10.14
CA LEU A 86 -18.38 -26.17 -9.81
C LEU A 86 -19.26 -26.00 -11.05
N LEU A 87 -18.97 -25.02 -11.90
CA LEU A 87 -19.70 -24.78 -13.14
C LEU A 87 -19.58 -25.95 -14.11
N LEU A 88 -18.38 -26.51 -14.26
CA LEU A 88 -18.13 -27.71 -15.06
C LEU A 88 -18.90 -28.91 -14.52
N GLY A 89 -18.84 -29.16 -13.21
CA GLY A 89 -19.57 -30.24 -12.56
C GLY A 89 -21.07 -30.12 -12.77
N TYR A 90 -21.64 -28.94 -12.57
CA TYR A 90 -23.06 -28.67 -12.83
C TYR A 90 -23.42 -28.83 -14.31
N GLY A 91 -22.57 -28.33 -15.22
CA GLY A 91 -22.77 -28.46 -16.67
C GLY A 91 -22.81 -29.91 -17.13
N LEU A 92 -21.88 -30.74 -16.65
CA LEU A 92 -21.87 -32.18 -16.92
C LEU A 92 -23.11 -32.88 -16.36
N LEU A 93 -23.53 -32.51 -15.14
CA LEU A 93 -24.71 -33.09 -14.51
C LEU A 93 -25.99 -32.74 -15.28
N LYS A 94 -26.09 -31.51 -15.80
CA LYS A 94 -27.18 -31.07 -16.66
C LYS A 94 -27.24 -31.82 -17.99
N LEU A 95 -26.09 -32.19 -18.56
CA LEU A 95 -26.04 -33.00 -19.80
C LEU A 95 -26.51 -34.43 -19.58
N ILE A 96 -26.29 -35.00 -18.39
CA ILE A 96 -26.67 -36.38 -18.06
C ILE A 96 -28.13 -36.45 -17.62
N ASN A 97 -28.53 -35.60 -16.66
CA ASN A 97 -29.89 -35.57 -16.13
C ASN A 97 -30.23 -34.17 -15.61
N GLN A 98 -31.02 -33.45 -16.40
CA GLN A 98 -31.44 -32.08 -16.10
C GLN A 98 -32.27 -31.99 -14.81
N THR A 99 -33.12 -32.96 -14.52
CA THR A 99 -33.96 -32.98 -13.32
C THR A 99 -33.13 -33.12 -12.05
N THR A 100 -32.11 -33.98 -12.07
CA THR A 100 -31.18 -34.13 -10.95
C THR A 100 -30.33 -32.87 -10.74
N ALA A 101 -29.93 -32.21 -11.84
CA ALA A 101 -29.18 -30.96 -11.77
C ALA A 101 -29.98 -29.84 -11.11
N ASP A 102 -31.26 -29.67 -11.51
CA ASP A 102 -32.15 -28.66 -10.93
C ASP A 102 -32.47 -28.94 -9.47
N LEU A 103 -32.63 -30.22 -9.07
CA LEU A 103 -32.81 -30.62 -7.67
C LEU A 103 -31.61 -30.25 -6.80
N ILE A 104 -30.40 -30.55 -7.27
CA ILE A 104 -29.16 -30.21 -6.53
C ILE A 104 -29.01 -28.69 -6.41
N LEU A 105 -29.28 -27.94 -7.48
CA LEU A 105 -29.26 -26.48 -7.42
C LEU A 105 -30.27 -25.92 -6.41
N ASN A 106 -31.48 -26.46 -6.40
CA ASN A 106 -32.52 -26.03 -5.46
C ASN A 106 -32.11 -26.28 -4.02
N VAL A 107 -31.55 -27.46 -3.71
CA VAL A 107 -31.04 -27.77 -2.37
C VAL A 107 -29.93 -26.78 -2.00
N VAL A 108 -28.95 -26.54 -2.88
CA VAL A 108 -27.88 -25.58 -2.61
C VAL A 108 -28.42 -24.16 -2.34
N LEU A 109 -29.45 -23.73 -3.10
CA LEU A 109 -30.09 -22.44 -2.92
C LEU A 109 -30.95 -22.34 -1.66
N GLU A 110 -31.57 -23.44 -1.24
CA GLU A 110 -32.33 -23.53 0.00
C GLU A 110 -31.40 -23.33 1.21
N PHE A 111 -30.22 -23.95 1.15
CA PHE A 111 -29.19 -23.84 2.19
C PHE A 111 -28.25 -22.64 2.03
N LYS A 112 -28.57 -21.67 1.16
CA LYS A 112 -27.71 -20.50 0.86
C LYS A 112 -27.27 -19.72 2.10
N TRP A 113 -28.13 -19.61 3.10
CA TRP A 113 -27.85 -18.88 4.35
C TRP A 113 -26.84 -19.61 5.23
N ILE A 114 -26.92 -20.94 5.29
CA ILE A 114 -25.94 -21.76 6.00
C ILE A 114 -24.59 -21.68 5.30
N LEU A 115 -24.58 -21.73 3.97
CA LEU A 115 -23.37 -21.61 3.17
C LEU A 115 -22.72 -20.22 3.35
N LEU A 116 -23.52 -19.15 3.36
CA LEU A 116 -23.05 -17.80 3.67
C LEU A 116 -22.47 -17.71 5.10
N SER A 117 -23.12 -18.33 6.08
CA SER A 117 -22.65 -18.34 7.47
C SER A 117 -21.30 -19.04 7.61
N VAL A 118 -21.10 -20.19 6.94
CA VAL A 118 -19.82 -20.91 6.93
C VAL A 118 -18.72 -20.06 6.30
N ILE A 119 -18.99 -19.40 5.16
CA ILE A 119 -18.04 -18.48 4.52
C ILE A 119 -17.69 -17.33 5.45
N CYS A 120 -18.69 -16.72 6.09
CA CYS A 120 -18.49 -15.62 7.03
C CYS A 120 -17.60 -16.04 8.21
N LEU A 121 -17.89 -17.21 8.80
CA LEU A 121 -17.13 -17.76 9.91
C LEU A 121 -15.68 -18.06 9.50
N PHE A 122 -15.46 -18.61 8.31
CA PHE A 122 -14.13 -18.84 7.76
C PHE A 122 -13.32 -17.53 7.62
N PHE A 123 -13.93 -16.48 7.07
CA PHE A 123 -13.28 -15.16 6.99
C PHE A 123 -13.02 -14.55 8.37
N CYS A 124 -13.94 -14.71 9.32
CA CYS A 124 -13.73 -14.28 10.70
C CYS A 124 -12.53 -14.98 11.34
N LEU A 125 -12.39 -16.30 11.16
CA LEU A 125 -11.24 -17.07 11.66
C LEU A 125 -9.93 -16.58 11.02
N LEU A 126 -9.89 -16.45 9.68
CA LEU A 126 -8.72 -15.92 8.99
C LEU A 126 -8.33 -14.51 9.46
N ALA A 127 -9.32 -13.65 9.70
CA ALA A 127 -9.08 -12.30 10.19
C ALA A 127 -8.50 -12.30 11.62
N ILE A 128 -8.93 -13.24 12.47
CA ILE A 128 -8.39 -13.43 13.82
C ILE A 128 -6.96 -13.93 13.75
N GLU A 129 -6.67 -14.96 12.93
CA GLU A 129 -5.31 -15.48 12.73
C GLU A 129 -4.36 -14.41 12.23
N GLN A 130 -4.74 -13.64 11.19
CA GLN A 130 -3.91 -12.55 10.67
C GLN A 130 -3.63 -11.46 11.71
N ARG A 131 -4.58 -11.20 12.63
CA ARG A 131 -4.37 -10.26 13.75
C ARG A 131 -3.42 -10.82 14.80
N LEU A 132 -3.49 -12.12 15.08
CA LEU A 132 -2.60 -12.80 16.02
C LEU A 132 -1.15 -12.83 15.52
N VAL A 133 -0.93 -13.21 14.26
CA VAL A 133 0.42 -13.24 13.65
C VAL A 133 1.09 -11.86 13.65
N LYS A 134 0.31 -10.78 13.54
CA LYS A 134 0.82 -9.40 13.64
C LYS A 134 1.24 -8.97 15.05
N ARG A 135 0.82 -9.68 16.10
CA ARG A 135 1.20 -9.37 17.49
C ARG A 135 2.49 -10.06 17.93
N GLU A 136 2.94 -11.10 17.23
CA GLU A 136 4.12 -11.88 17.60
C GLU A 136 5.44 -11.35 17.00
N TYR A 137 5.42 -10.23 16.25
CA TYR A 137 6.60 -9.62 15.60
C TYR A 137 6.82 -8.13 15.89
#